data_AF-A0A318MYY0-F1
#
_entry.id   AF-A0A318MYY0-F1
#
_cell.length_a   1.000
_cell.length_b   1.000
_cell.length_c   1.000
_cell.angle_alpha   90.00
_cell.angle_beta   90.00
_cell.angle_gamma   90.00
#
_symmetry.space_group_name_H-M   'P 1'
#
loop_
_entity.id
_entity.type
_entity.pdbx_description
1 polymer ?
#
loop_
_entity_poly.entity_id
_entity_poly.type
_entity_poly.pdbx_seq_one_letter_code
_entity_poly.pdbx_strand_id
1 'polypeptide(L)'
;MSQMRKRRSFGTIKKVTQDGRSCLEASFPAPLYCFHRYLQINLPARQHKVDKEKEEQVLDYWLKRAERDIELNVWVPQYSFYIALRRNVNFN
;
A
#
# COMPACT_ATOMS: atom_id res chain seq x y z
N MET A 1 -0.19 32.44 15.90
CA MET A 1 -1.15 31.46 15.34
C MET A 1 -0.37 30.29 14.79
N SER A 2 -0.36 29.15 15.49
CA SER A 2 0.36 27.95 15.03
C SER A 2 -0.37 27.40 13.81
N GLN A 3 0.25 27.45 12.62
CA GLN A 3 -0.24 26.75 11.45
C GLN A 3 -0.24 25.25 11.79
N MET A 4 -1.43 24.73 12.06
CA MET A 4 -1.69 23.30 12.23
C MET A 4 -1.10 22.59 11.02
N ARG A 5 0.06 21.94 11.20
CA ARG A 5 0.74 21.18 10.13
C ARG A 5 -0.30 20.17 9.63
N LYS A 6 -0.80 20.36 8.40
CA LYS A 6 -1.61 19.35 7.72
C LYS A 6 -0.86 18.01 7.88
N ARG A 7 -1.48 17.02 8.54
CA ARG A 7 -0.96 15.64 8.55
C ARG A 7 -0.61 15.33 7.10
N ARG A 8 0.66 15.02 6.82
CA ARG A 8 1.03 14.54 5.50
C ARG A 8 0.16 13.32 5.25
N SER A 9 -0.59 13.30 4.15
CA SER A 9 -1.42 12.16 3.80
C SER A 9 -0.54 10.91 3.79
N PHE A 10 -1.02 9.84 4.41
CA PHE A 10 -0.27 8.58 4.54
C PHE A 10 0.25 8.06 3.18
N GLY A 11 -0.52 8.27 2.12
CA GLY A 11 -0.13 8.02 0.74
C GLY A 11 -0.46 9.16 -0.20
N THR A 12 -0.34 8.86 -1.49
CA THR A 12 -0.61 9.78 -2.60
C THR A 12 -1.47 9.08 -3.65
N ILE A 13 -2.46 9.79 -4.21
CA ILE A 13 -3.21 9.36 -5.40
C ILE A 13 -2.81 10.27 -6.56
N LYS A 14 -2.47 9.70 -7.72
CA LYS A 14 -2.10 10.44 -8.93
C LYS A 14 -2.75 9.83 -10.16
N LYS A 15 -2.95 10.64 -11.20
CA LYS A 15 -3.28 10.15 -12.54
C LYS A 15 -2.02 9.59 -13.19
N VAL A 16 -2.14 8.41 -13.80
CA VAL A 16 -1.08 7.77 -14.57
C VAL A 16 -1.62 7.28 -15.90
N THR A 17 -0.73 7.06 -16.87
CA THR A 17 -1.09 6.41 -18.13
C THR A 17 -0.47 5.03 -18.16
N GLN A 18 -1.31 4.00 -18.28
CA GLN A 18 -0.90 2.60 -18.38
C GLN A 18 -1.54 1.99 -19.62
N ASP A 19 -0.72 1.34 -20.46
CA ASP A 19 -1.17 0.71 -21.73
C ASP A 19 -1.99 1.66 -22.63
N GLY A 20 -1.58 2.93 -22.69
CA GLY A 20 -2.27 3.98 -23.48
C GLY A 20 -3.59 4.47 -22.88
N ARG A 21 -3.99 3.99 -21.69
CA ARG A 21 -5.21 4.41 -20.99
C ARG A 21 -4.87 5.21 -19.76
N SER A 22 -5.65 6.26 -19.49
CA SER A 22 -5.55 7.00 -18.23
C SER A 22 -6.13 6.16 -17.10
N CYS A 23 -5.42 6.08 -15.98
CA CYS A 23 -5.80 5.37 -14.76
C CYS A 23 -5.48 6.23 -13.53
N LEU A 24 -5.91 5.80 -12.35
CA LEU A 24 -5.45 6.34 -11.08
C LEU A 24 -4.50 5.36 -10.40
N GLU A 25 -3.47 5.87 -9.75
CA GLU A 25 -2.53 5.09 -8.96
C GLU A 25 -2.42 5.69 -7.55
N ALA A 26 -2.69 4.86 -6.54
CA ALA A 26 -2.36 5.15 -5.16
C ALA A 26 -1.02 4.54 -4.79
N SER A 27 -0.27 5.24 -3.93
CA SER A 27 0.97 4.69 -3.38
C SER A 27 1.27 5.14 -1.95
N PHE A 28 1.93 4.29 -1.17
CA PHE A 28 2.43 4.60 0.17
C PHE A 28 3.75 3.86 0.46
N PRO A 29 4.66 4.42 1.30
CA PRO A 29 5.90 3.75 1.66
C PRO A 29 5.64 2.51 2.53
N ALA A 30 6.30 1.39 2.25
CA ALA A 30 6.23 0.24 3.14
C ALA A 30 6.84 0.58 4.51
N PRO A 31 6.25 0.14 5.63
CA PRO A 31 6.76 0.45 6.95
C PRO A 31 8.07 -0.32 7.22
N LEU A 32 8.98 0.30 7.97
CA LEU A 32 10.35 -0.23 8.14
C LEU A 32 10.41 -1.64 8.74
N TYR A 33 9.53 -1.95 9.70
CA TYR A 33 9.48 -3.27 10.33
C TYR A 33 9.17 -4.39 9.33
N CYS A 34 8.52 -4.08 8.21
CA CYS A 34 8.16 -5.07 7.20
C CYS A 34 9.36 -5.58 6.39
N PHE A 35 10.42 -4.79 6.20
CA PHE A 35 11.59 -5.28 5.47
C PHE A 35 12.30 -6.41 6.24
N HIS A 36 12.29 -6.35 7.57
CA HIS A 36 12.80 -7.43 8.41
C HIS A 36 11.84 -8.62 8.50
N ARG A 37 10.52 -8.37 8.59
CA ARG A 37 9.50 -9.43 8.67
C ARG A 37 9.36 -10.22 7.36
N TYR A 38 9.57 -9.57 6.22
CA TYR A 38 9.31 -10.11 4.89
C TYR A 38 10.57 -10.18 4.01
N LEU A 39 11.72 -10.54 4.59
CA LEU A 39 12.99 -10.65 3.87
C LEU A 39 12.93 -11.60 2.66
N GLN A 40 12.11 -12.65 2.74
CA GLN A 40 12.04 -13.70 1.73
C GLN A 40 11.34 -13.30 0.42
N ILE A 41 10.66 -12.15 0.37
CA ILE A 41 9.79 -11.78 -0.75
C ILE A 41 10.25 -10.52 -1.50
N ASN A 42 11.45 -10.01 -1.21
CA ASN A 42 12.00 -8.79 -1.80
C ASN A 42 10.97 -7.65 -1.85
N LEU A 43 10.47 -7.26 -0.68
CA LEU A 43 9.39 -6.28 -0.54
C LEU A 43 9.77 -4.94 -1.19
N PRO A 44 8.98 -4.40 -2.14
CA PRO A 44 9.26 -3.10 -2.72
C PRO A 44 9.13 -1.98 -1.68
N ALA A 45 9.99 -0.97 -1.82
CA ALA A 45 10.05 0.17 -0.90
C ALA A 45 8.73 0.96 -0.81
N ARG A 46 7.94 0.93 -1.89
CA ARG A 46 6.65 1.59 -2.00
C ARG A 46 5.62 0.61 -2.54
N GLN A 47 4.43 0.65 -1.96
CA GLN A 47 3.30 -0.15 -2.37
C GLN A 47 2.46 0.66 -3.34
N HIS A 48 2.00 0.03 -4.41
CA HIS A 48 1.23 0.67 -5.47
C HIS A 48 -0.08 -0.09 -5.68
N LYS A 49 -1.16 0.65 -5.88
CA LYS A 49 -2.43 0.10 -6.36
C LYS A 49 -2.90 0.97 -7.52
N VAL A 50 -3.09 0.35 -8.67
CA VAL A 50 -3.71 1.00 -9.82
C VAL A 50 -5.18 0.66 -9.84
N ASP A 51 -6.00 1.68 -10.06
CA ASP A 51 -7.39 1.50 -10.41
C ASP A 51 -7.65 2.02 -11.84
N LYS A 52 -8.16 1.12 -12.69
CA LYS A 52 -8.41 1.39 -14.11
C LYS A 52 -9.75 2.08 -14.33
N GLU A 53 -10.67 1.95 -13.38
CA GLU A 53 -12.01 2.56 -13.43
C GLU A 53 -12.00 4.03 -12.97
N LYS A 54 -10.86 4.48 -12.42
CA LYS A 54 -10.61 5.85 -11.95
C LYS A 54 -11.51 6.25 -10.77
N GLU A 55 -11.85 5.28 -9.94
CA GLU A 55 -12.60 5.48 -8.71
C GLU A 55 -11.65 5.87 -7.57
N GLU A 56 -11.51 7.18 -7.35
CA GLU A 56 -10.67 7.72 -6.28
C GLU A 56 -11.05 7.17 -4.89
N GLN A 57 -12.33 6.89 -4.65
CA GLN A 57 -12.83 6.33 -3.40
C GLN A 57 -12.24 4.93 -3.11
N VAL A 58 -12.06 4.09 -4.13
CA VAL A 58 -11.46 2.74 -3.98
C VAL A 58 -10.00 2.84 -3.56
N LEU A 59 -9.30 3.83 -4.09
CA LEU A 59 -7.90 4.11 -3.78
C LEU A 59 -7.74 4.75 -2.39
N ASP A 60 -8.60 5.70 -2.04
CA ASP A 60 -8.62 6.31 -0.71
C ASP A 60 -8.95 5.27 0.39
N TYR A 61 -9.94 4.41 0.15
CA TYR A 61 -10.25 3.30 1.05
C TYR A 61 -9.05 2.36 1.24
N TRP A 62 -8.36 2.03 0.15
CA TRP A 62 -7.16 1.20 0.21
C TRP A 62 -6.03 1.86 1.02
N LEU A 63 -5.80 3.16 0.86
CA LEU A 63 -4.84 3.92 1.65
C LEU A 63 -5.22 3.97 3.14
N LYS A 64 -6.48 4.26 3.47
CA LYS A 64 -6.98 4.29 4.86
C LYS A 64 -6.87 2.93 5.55
N ARG A 65 -7.17 1.85 4.82
CA ARG A 65 -7.00 0.49 5.34
C ARG A 65 -5.53 0.19 5.61
N ALA A 66 -4.64 0.53 4.68
CA ALA A 66 -3.21 0.35 4.88
C ALA A 66 -2.67 1.18 6.06
N GLU A 67 -3.08 2.44 6.20
CA GLU A 67 -2.71 3.29 7.36
C GLU A 67 -3.13 2.62 8.67
N ARG A 68 -4.40 2.19 8.77
CA ARG A 68 -4.93 1.50 9.95
C ARG A 68 -4.17 0.21 10.27
N ASP A 69 -3.94 -0.64 9.26
CA ASP A 69 -3.28 -1.92 9.47
C ASP A 69 -1.81 -1.74 9.91
N ILE A 70 -1.14 -0.69 9.44
CA ILE A 70 0.22 -0.33 9.85
C ILE A 70 0.23 0.23 11.27
N GLU A 71 -0.70 1.11 11.61
CA GLU A 71 -0.85 1.63 12.99
C GLU A 71 -1.08 0.48 13.99
N LEU A 72 -1.77 -0.58 13.57
CA LEU A 72 -2.01 -1.79 14.37
C LEU A 72 -0.89 -2.84 14.25
N ASN A 73 0.18 -2.61 13.49
CA ASN A 73 1.27 -3.56 13.20
C ASN A 73 0.84 -4.91 12.58
N VAL A 74 -0.36 -4.96 11.99
CA VAL A 74 -0.94 -6.14 11.34
C VAL A 74 -0.90 -6.06 9.82
N TRP A 75 -0.35 -4.98 9.25
CA TRP A 75 -0.25 -4.85 7.81
C TRP A 75 0.58 -5.96 7.17
N VAL A 76 0.05 -6.50 6.08
CA VAL A 76 0.63 -7.59 5.30
C VAL A 76 0.75 -7.16 3.83
N PRO A 77 1.91 -7.33 3.17
CA PRO A 77 2.06 -7.05 1.76
C PRO A 77 1.11 -7.91 0.93
N GLN A 78 0.43 -7.32 -0.06
CA GLN A 78 -0.47 -8.08 -0.95
C GLN A 78 0.26 -9.24 -1.64
N TYR A 79 1.53 -9.04 -2.01
CA TYR A 79 2.37 -10.07 -2.64
C TYR A 79 2.76 -11.22 -1.68
N SER A 80 2.81 -10.96 -0.37
CA SER A 80 3.19 -11.95 0.64
C SER A 80 2.11 -12.99 0.88
N PHE A 81 0.83 -12.60 0.78
CA PHE A 81 -0.30 -13.52 0.90
C PHE A 81 -0.27 -14.59 -0.20
N TYR A 82 0.02 -14.18 -1.45
CA TYR A 82 0.14 -15.11 -2.57
C TYR A 82 1.35 -16.04 -2.45
N ILE A 83 2.50 -15.56 -1.96
CA ILE A 83 3.67 -16.41 -1.76
C ILE A 83 3.46 -17.40 -0.60
N ALA A 84 2.83 -16.98 0.50
CA ALA A 84 2.55 -17.86 1.63
C ALA A 84 1.51 -18.94 1.28
N LEU A 85 0.47 -18.58 0.53
CA LEU A 85 -0.49 -19.55 -0.04
C LEU A 85 0.20 -20.55 -0.96
N ARG A 86 1.18 -20.11 -1.78
CA ARG A 86 1.92 -21.00 -2.69
C ARG A 86 2.95 -21.88 -1.98
N ARG A 87 3.38 -21.50 -0.78
CA ARG A 87 4.44 -22.19 -0.02
C ARG A 87 3.95 -22.95 1.21
N ASN A 88 2.65 -23.04 1.50
CA ASN A 88 2.12 -23.62 2.75
C ASN A 88 2.80 -23.02 4.00
N VAL A 89 3.11 -21.72 3.98
CA VAL A 89 3.71 -21.06 5.14
C VAL A 89 2.58 -20.50 5.98
N ASN A 90 2.28 -21.18 7.09
CA ASN A 90 1.35 -20.68 8.10
C ASN A 90 1.86 -19.36 8.66
N PHE A 91 1.08 -18.30 8.50
CA PHE A 91 1.24 -17.09 9.29
C PHE A 91 0.64 -17.38 10.68
N ASN A 92 1.48 -17.91 11.58
CA ASN A 92 1.18 -18.03 13.01
C ASN A 92 1.26 -16.67 13.69
#